data_AF-A0A2M8Y0S5-F1
#
_entry.id   AF-A0A2M8Y0S5-F1
#
_cell.length_a   1.000
_cell.length_b   1.000
_cell.length_c   1.000
_cell.angle_alpha   90.00
_cell.angle_beta   90.00
_cell.angle_gamma   90.00
#
_symmetry.space_group_name_H-M   'P 1'
#
loop_
_entity.id
_entity.type
_entity.pdbx_description
1 polymer ?
#
loop_
_entity_poly.entity_id
_entity_poly.type
_entity_poly.pdbx_seq_one_letter_code
_entity_poly.pdbx_strand_id
1 'polypeptide(L)'
;MIKKTLCIIFILVAGAGYSQQDSQFTQYMYNTVNINPAYAGSRQSMSVFALHRTQWVGLEGAPVTNTFSINTPNGPLNDCNVCPHETTALSAMGFGLSVINDKIGPSDESNIAVDLSYTINTSEIYKLSFGLKASGNLLNIDFDKLNKYDKNDYSFDANIDNKFSPNIGVGFYLHSEDTYLGLSVPNLLETKHFDRYAGTIGNSHVAKENINLYLIAGHVFDLSTDVKFKPSVLAKYVQGAPLQVDLSGNFLINEKFVAGVAYRWSAATSAMVGFQASPSWFIGYSYDLDATRLSNYNSGSHEIFLRYELFDEYGRTMSLRFF
;
A
#
# COMPACT_ATOMS: atom_id res chain seq x y z
N MET A 1 22.51 9.80 40.62
CA MET A 1 21.35 9.97 39.70
C MET A 1 21.59 9.39 38.30
N ILE A 2 22.79 9.53 37.71
CA ILE A 2 23.13 9.02 36.36
C ILE A 2 22.92 7.50 36.17
N LYS A 3 23.18 6.66 37.20
CA LYS A 3 22.97 5.20 37.11
C LYS A 3 21.49 4.79 37.02
N LYS A 4 20.56 5.57 37.60
CA LYS A 4 19.12 5.28 37.52
C LYS A 4 18.54 5.70 36.16
N THR A 5 19.05 6.78 35.58
CA THR A 5 18.68 7.23 34.22
C THR A 5 19.15 6.24 33.14
N LEU A 6 20.33 5.62 33.32
CA LEU A 6 20.87 4.64 32.38
C LEU A 6 20.08 3.32 32.38
N CYS A 7 19.60 2.85 33.54
CA CYS A 7 18.73 1.67 33.63
C CYS A 7 17.34 1.90 33.01
N ILE A 8 16.79 3.11 33.10
CA ILE A 8 15.51 3.47 32.45
C ILE A 8 15.67 3.47 30.93
N ILE A 9 16.80 3.95 30.41
CA ILE A 9 17.14 3.91 28.98
C ILE A 9 17.34 2.46 28.50
N PHE A 10 17.96 1.60 29.31
CA PHE A 10 18.19 0.20 28.94
C PHE A 10 16.92 -0.67 28.95
N ILE A 11 15.95 -0.33 29.81
CA ILE A 11 14.63 -0.99 29.85
C ILE A 11 13.74 -0.53 28.67
N LEU A 12 13.92 0.69 28.15
CA LEU A 12 13.20 1.19 26.97
C LEU A 12 13.65 0.55 25.63
N VAL A 13 14.79 -0.14 25.60
CA VAL A 13 15.34 -0.78 24.38
C VAL A 13 14.95 -2.27 24.29
N ALA A 14 14.42 -2.86 25.35
CA ALA A 14 14.13 -4.31 25.41
C ALA A 14 12.78 -4.74 24.79
N GLY A 15 12.09 -3.84 24.07
CA GLY A 15 10.74 -4.05 23.56
C GLY A 15 10.61 -4.26 22.05
N ALA A 16 11.68 -4.68 21.35
CA ALA A 16 11.61 -4.97 19.91
C ALA A 16 10.86 -6.30 19.65
N GLY A 17 9.55 -6.30 19.88
CA GLY A 17 8.64 -7.26 19.29
C GLY A 17 8.46 -6.91 17.83
N TYR A 18 8.72 -7.86 16.92
CA TYR A 18 8.41 -7.72 15.50
C TYR A 18 6.89 -7.72 15.34
N SER A 19 6.29 -6.52 15.24
CA SER A 19 4.89 -6.33 14.88
C SER A 19 4.66 -6.76 13.43
N GLN A 20 3.48 -7.29 13.13
CA GLN A 20 3.03 -7.55 11.76
C GLN A 20 3.11 -6.25 10.94
N GLN A 21 3.62 -6.38 9.71
CA GLN A 21 3.84 -5.28 8.77
C GLN A 21 2.95 -5.52 7.56
N ASP A 22 2.08 -4.56 7.23
CA ASP A 22 1.30 -4.61 5.98
C ASP A 22 2.22 -4.84 4.77
N SER A 23 1.67 -5.49 3.75
CA SER A 23 2.36 -5.75 2.50
C SER A 23 3.00 -4.47 1.94
N GLN A 24 4.27 -4.59 1.57
CA GLN A 24 5.09 -3.48 1.09
C GLN A 24 5.17 -3.51 -0.43
N PHE A 25 5.06 -2.34 -1.06
CA PHE A 25 5.13 -2.18 -2.51
C PHE A 25 6.30 -1.28 -2.87
N THR A 26 7.11 -1.69 -3.85
CA THR A 26 8.21 -0.86 -4.36
C THR A 26 7.67 0.26 -5.24
N GLN A 27 6.69 -0.07 -6.08
CA GLN A 27 6.05 0.87 -6.99
C GLN A 27 4.79 1.48 -6.37
N TYR A 28 4.87 1.85 -5.09
CA TYR A 28 3.75 2.36 -4.28
C TYR A 28 3.03 3.55 -4.92
N MET A 29 3.77 4.37 -5.68
CA MET A 29 3.28 5.58 -6.33
C MET A 29 2.31 5.33 -7.48
N TYR A 30 2.13 4.08 -7.92
CA TYR A 30 1.18 3.71 -8.97
C TYR A 30 -0.11 3.07 -8.43
N ASN A 31 -0.16 2.71 -7.15
CA ASN A 31 -1.31 2.10 -6.49
C ASN A 31 -1.63 2.79 -5.15
N THR A 32 -1.71 4.11 -5.18
CA THR A 32 -1.90 4.95 -3.99
C THR A 32 -3.22 4.69 -3.27
N VAL A 33 -4.24 4.13 -3.94
CA VAL A 33 -5.55 3.81 -3.32
C VAL A 33 -5.44 2.82 -2.16
N ASN A 34 -4.44 1.92 -2.19
CA ASN A 34 -4.19 0.99 -1.09
C ASN A 34 -3.60 1.69 0.14
N ILE A 35 -2.87 2.78 -0.05
CA ILE A 35 -2.18 3.53 1.00
C ILE A 35 -3.11 4.62 1.56
N ASN A 36 -3.84 5.30 0.69
CA ASN A 36 -4.67 6.44 1.05
C ASN A 36 -6.05 6.36 0.36
N PRO A 37 -7.14 6.14 1.12
CA PRO A 37 -8.49 6.08 0.55
C PRO A 37 -8.91 7.37 -0.15
N ALA A 38 -8.34 8.52 0.23
CA ALA A 38 -8.66 9.80 -0.38
C ALA A 38 -8.15 9.94 -1.82
N TYR A 39 -7.27 9.05 -2.27
CA TYR A 39 -6.80 9.00 -3.65
C TYR A 39 -7.86 8.44 -4.62
N ALA A 40 -8.84 7.68 -4.14
CA ALA A 40 -9.85 7.07 -5.01
C ALA A 40 -10.52 8.13 -5.91
N GLY A 41 -10.57 7.90 -7.22
CA GLY A 41 -11.16 8.85 -8.19
C GLY A 41 -10.36 10.14 -8.42
N SER A 42 -9.12 10.26 -7.91
CA SER A 42 -8.24 11.40 -8.22
C SER A 42 -7.71 11.38 -9.65
N ARG A 43 -7.60 10.19 -10.25
CA ARG A 43 -7.42 10.01 -11.69
C ARG A 43 -8.78 10.27 -12.34
N GLN A 44 -8.85 11.21 -13.28
CA GLN A 44 -10.10 11.63 -13.94
C GLN A 44 -10.69 10.56 -14.87
N SER A 45 -10.28 9.30 -14.73
CA SER A 45 -10.68 8.13 -15.50
C SER A 45 -10.79 6.93 -14.57
N MET A 46 -11.57 5.92 -14.98
CA MET A 46 -11.55 4.64 -14.28
C MET A 46 -10.20 3.96 -14.50
N SER A 47 -9.54 3.57 -13.41
CA SER A 47 -8.25 2.89 -13.40
C SER A 47 -8.39 1.52 -12.77
N VAL A 48 -7.97 0.49 -13.50
CA VAL A 48 -7.81 -0.89 -13.02
C VAL A 48 -6.32 -1.16 -12.86
N PHE A 49 -5.93 -1.77 -11.75
CA PHE A 49 -4.53 -2.06 -11.43
C PHE A 49 -4.42 -3.49 -10.91
N ALA A 50 -3.44 -4.22 -11.42
CA ALA A 50 -3.09 -5.55 -10.97
C ALA A 50 -1.58 -5.62 -10.71
N LEU A 51 -1.16 -6.21 -9.60
CA LEU A 51 0.24 -6.35 -9.23
C LEU A 51 0.49 -7.73 -8.64
N HIS A 52 1.64 -8.29 -9.01
CA HIS A 52 2.18 -9.51 -8.45
C HIS A 52 3.59 -9.24 -7.95
N ARG A 53 3.86 -9.63 -6.71
CA ARG A 53 5.15 -9.45 -6.05
C ARG A 53 5.58 -10.75 -5.41
N THR A 54 6.80 -11.18 -5.70
CA THR A 54 7.47 -12.28 -5.01
C THR A 54 8.69 -11.73 -4.30
N GLN A 55 8.73 -11.88 -2.97
CA GLN A 55 9.82 -11.36 -2.15
C GLN A 55 10.84 -12.46 -1.86
N TRP A 56 12.10 -12.07 -1.68
CA TRP A 56 13.18 -12.94 -1.22
C TRP A 56 13.28 -14.26 -1.98
N VAL A 57 13.36 -14.18 -3.31
CA VAL A 57 13.42 -15.36 -4.18
C VAL A 57 14.57 -16.29 -3.76
N GLY A 58 14.25 -17.57 -3.61
CA GLY A 58 15.17 -18.60 -3.14
C GLY A 58 14.96 -18.98 -1.67
N LEU A 59 14.19 -18.20 -0.91
CA LEU A 59 13.77 -18.56 0.45
C LEU A 59 12.45 -19.34 0.40
N GLU A 60 12.40 -20.50 1.07
CA GLU A 60 11.16 -21.27 1.19
C GLU A 60 10.15 -20.54 2.09
N GLY A 61 8.89 -20.49 1.65
CA GLY A 61 7.83 -19.78 2.37
C GLY A 61 7.92 -18.26 2.29
N ALA A 62 8.74 -17.72 1.38
CA ALA A 62 8.88 -16.27 1.22
C ALA A 62 7.55 -15.60 0.81
N PRO A 63 7.37 -14.30 1.16
CA PRO A 63 6.14 -13.58 0.87
C PRO A 63 5.80 -13.52 -0.62
N VAL A 64 4.56 -13.85 -0.96
CA VAL A 64 3.96 -13.63 -2.27
C VAL A 64 2.71 -12.79 -2.10
N THR A 65 2.70 -11.61 -2.71
CA THR A 65 1.60 -10.66 -2.61
C THR A 65 0.98 -10.42 -3.98
N ASN A 66 -0.33 -10.60 -4.06
CA ASN A 66 -1.15 -10.26 -5.21
C ASN A 66 -2.04 -9.09 -4.84
N THR A 67 -2.22 -8.16 -5.77
CA THR A 67 -3.08 -7.01 -5.57
C THR A 67 -3.89 -6.75 -6.82
N PHE A 68 -5.17 -6.49 -6.62
CA PHE A 68 -6.08 -6.01 -7.64
C PHE A 68 -6.82 -4.80 -7.08
N SER A 69 -6.86 -3.70 -7.81
CA SER A 69 -7.65 -2.54 -7.43
C SER A 69 -8.33 -1.90 -8.62
N ILE A 70 -9.51 -1.35 -8.38
CA ILE A 70 -10.26 -0.54 -9.33
C ILE A 70 -10.60 0.75 -8.60
N ASN A 71 -10.35 1.89 -9.22
CA ASN A 71 -10.87 3.15 -8.72
C ASN A 71 -11.41 4.00 -9.87
N THR A 72 -12.45 4.77 -9.60
CA THR A 72 -13.12 5.61 -10.60
C THR A 72 -13.56 6.92 -9.97
N PRO A 73 -13.44 8.04 -10.69
CA PRO A 73 -14.19 9.24 -10.36
C PRO A 73 -15.68 8.95 -10.60
N ASN A 74 -16.54 9.66 -9.87
CA ASN A 74 -17.97 9.75 -10.10
C ASN A 74 -18.78 8.43 -9.98
N GLY A 75 -18.19 7.35 -9.47
CA GLY A 75 -18.86 6.09 -9.17
C GLY A 75 -19.43 5.33 -10.39
N PRO A 76 -19.65 4.02 -10.26
CA PRO A 76 -20.24 3.20 -11.33
C PRO A 76 -21.73 3.49 -11.60
N LEU A 77 -22.36 4.37 -10.82
CA LEU A 77 -23.79 4.68 -10.89
C LEU A 77 -24.13 5.88 -11.79
N ASN A 78 -23.12 6.55 -12.34
CA ASN A 78 -23.33 7.71 -13.20
C ASN A 78 -23.28 7.32 -14.68
N ASP A 79 -24.20 6.45 -15.10
CA ASP A 79 -24.65 6.38 -16.50
C ASP A 79 -25.51 7.61 -16.79
N CYS A 80 -24.88 8.78 -16.79
CA CYS A 80 -25.52 10.04 -17.08
C CYS A 80 -24.74 10.70 -18.21
N ASN A 81 -24.96 10.22 -19.43
CA ASN A 81 -24.64 10.87 -20.70
C ASN A 81 -25.29 12.29 -20.87
N VAL A 82 -25.76 12.92 -19.77
CA VAL A 82 -26.57 14.15 -19.77
C VAL A 82 -26.29 15.04 -18.53
N CYS A 83 -25.08 15.06 -17.97
CA CYS A 83 -24.74 16.07 -16.95
C CYS A 83 -23.65 17.02 -17.46
N PRO A 84 -24.04 18.09 -18.19
CA PRO A 84 -23.10 19.13 -18.58
C PRO A 84 -22.67 19.91 -17.35
N HIS A 85 -21.36 19.90 -17.08
CA HIS A 85 -20.60 21.05 -16.56
C HIS A 85 -21.19 21.83 -15.37
N GLU A 86 -21.89 21.17 -14.46
CA GLU A 86 -22.30 21.77 -13.19
C GLU A 86 -21.79 20.91 -12.04
N THR A 87 -20.93 21.52 -11.22
CA THR A 87 -20.24 20.94 -10.06
C THR A 87 -21.26 20.42 -9.03
N THR A 88 -21.87 19.27 -9.32
CA THR A 88 -22.77 18.59 -8.39
C THR A 88 -21.95 17.81 -7.38
N ALA A 89 -22.47 17.66 -6.16
CA ALA A 89 -21.80 16.93 -5.07
C ALA A 89 -21.38 15.49 -5.48
N LEU A 90 -22.07 14.86 -6.43
CA LEU A 90 -21.69 13.55 -6.98
C LEU A 90 -20.43 13.59 -7.86
N SER A 91 -20.17 14.70 -8.56
CA SER A 91 -18.96 14.87 -9.40
C SER A 91 -17.66 15.05 -8.57
N ALA A 92 -17.82 15.22 -7.26
CA ALA A 92 -16.73 15.32 -6.30
C ALA A 92 -16.42 13.97 -5.61
N MET A 93 -17.21 12.92 -5.86
CA MET A 93 -17.04 11.62 -5.20
C MET A 93 -16.14 10.69 -6.01
N GLY A 94 -15.25 9.97 -5.32
CA GLY A 94 -14.46 8.90 -5.88
C GLY A 94 -14.77 7.58 -5.19
N PHE A 95 -14.67 6.49 -5.94
CA PHE A 95 -14.94 5.14 -5.46
C PHE A 95 -13.74 4.24 -5.76
N GLY A 96 -13.38 3.38 -4.82
CA GLY A 96 -12.33 2.39 -4.96
C GLY A 96 -12.75 1.04 -4.42
N LEU A 97 -12.26 -0.02 -5.06
CA LEU A 97 -12.34 -1.40 -4.60
C LEU A 97 -10.93 -1.96 -4.69
N SER A 98 -10.46 -2.63 -3.64
CA SER A 98 -9.16 -3.31 -3.65
C SER A 98 -9.26 -4.67 -2.99
N VAL A 99 -8.49 -5.61 -3.54
CA VAL A 99 -8.28 -6.95 -3.01
C VAL A 99 -6.78 -7.17 -2.95
N ILE A 100 -6.26 -7.47 -1.77
CA ILE A 100 -4.87 -7.82 -1.54
C ILE A 100 -4.86 -9.22 -0.96
N ASN A 101 -4.12 -10.12 -1.59
CA ASN A 101 -3.86 -11.46 -1.05
C ASN A 101 -2.36 -11.56 -0.76
N ASP A 102 -2.02 -11.82 0.49
CA ASP A 102 -0.63 -11.96 0.94
C ASP A 102 -0.42 -13.34 1.57
N LYS A 103 0.60 -14.03 1.08
CA LYS A 103 0.93 -15.38 1.53
C LYS A 103 2.35 -15.39 2.07
N ILE A 104 2.50 -15.72 3.35
CA ILE A 104 3.79 -15.74 4.05
C ILE A 104 3.89 -17.04 4.84
N GLY A 105 4.75 -17.96 4.40
CA GLY A 105 4.90 -19.28 5.00
C GLY A 105 3.55 -20.02 5.12
N PRO A 106 3.11 -20.38 6.35
CA PRO A 106 1.83 -21.05 6.59
C PRO A 106 0.61 -20.12 6.57
N SER A 107 0.81 -18.80 6.53
CA SER A 107 -0.23 -17.79 6.62
C SER A 107 -0.70 -17.36 5.23
N ASP A 108 -2.01 -17.26 5.06
CA ASP A 108 -2.67 -16.71 3.87
C ASP A 108 -3.70 -15.68 4.33
N GLU A 109 -3.51 -14.44 3.90
CA GLU A 109 -4.29 -13.29 4.33
C GLU A 109 -4.92 -12.62 3.12
N SER A 110 -6.24 -12.46 3.13
CA SER A 110 -6.98 -11.80 2.07
C SER A 110 -7.72 -10.58 2.61
N ASN A 111 -7.29 -9.40 2.20
CA ASN A 111 -7.92 -8.12 2.52
C ASN A 111 -8.79 -7.66 1.36
N ILE A 112 -10.07 -7.39 1.64
CA ILE A 112 -10.99 -6.76 0.70
C ILE A 112 -11.35 -5.40 1.26
N ALA A 113 -11.18 -4.34 0.49
CA ALA A 113 -11.47 -2.98 0.92
C ALA A 113 -12.27 -2.18 -0.10
N VAL A 114 -13.17 -1.35 0.41
CA VAL A 114 -13.94 -0.36 -0.34
C VAL A 114 -13.54 1.02 0.14
N ASP A 115 -13.23 1.89 -0.81
CA ASP A 115 -12.80 3.27 -0.59
C ASP A 115 -13.85 4.23 -1.12
N LEU A 116 -14.17 5.24 -0.33
CA LEU A 116 -15.02 6.37 -0.70
C LEU A 116 -14.23 7.64 -0.49
N SER A 117 -14.17 8.50 -1.50
CA SER A 117 -13.53 9.80 -1.40
C SER A 117 -14.49 10.93 -1.74
N TYR A 118 -14.23 12.11 -1.16
CA TYR A 118 -14.93 13.34 -1.46
C TYR A 118 -13.91 14.46 -1.65
N THR A 119 -13.97 15.13 -2.80
CA THR A 119 -12.96 16.10 -3.24
C THR A 119 -13.53 17.52 -3.24
N ILE A 120 -12.86 18.43 -2.55
CA ILE A 120 -13.17 19.86 -2.57
C ILE A 120 -12.09 20.63 -3.34
N ASN A 121 -12.50 21.59 -4.15
CA ASN A 121 -11.57 22.52 -4.79
C ASN A 121 -11.17 23.58 -3.76
N THR A 122 -9.90 23.61 -3.38
CA THR A 122 -9.38 24.60 -2.43
C THR A 122 -8.90 25.88 -3.14
N SER A 123 -8.49 25.74 -4.41
CA SER A 123 -8.15 26.82 -5.32
C SER A 123 -8.38 26.35 -6.77
N GLU A 124 -8.04 27.18 -7.76
CA GLU A 124 -8.09 26.79 -9.19
C GLU A 124 -7.11 25.65 -9.52
N ILE A 125 -6.04 25.50 -8.74
CA ILE A 125 -4.94 24.56 -9.02
C ILE A 125 -4.98 23.35 -8.06
N TYR A 126 -5.36 23.57 -6.80
CA TYR A 126 -5.30 22.54 -5.75
C TYR A 126 -6.67 22.01 -5.34
N LYS A 127 -6.75 20.69 -5.23
CA LYS A 127 -7.90 19.93 -4.76
C LYS A 127 -7.53 19.16 -3.50
N LEU A 128 -8.42 19.18 -2.51
CA LEU A 128 -8.28 18.43 -1.27
C LEU A 128 -9.35 17.34 -1.22
N SER A 129 -8.92 16.09 -1.15
CA SER A 129 -9.80 14.94 -1.01
C SER A 129 -9.76 14.39 0.40
N PHE A 130 -10.92 13.98 0.89
CA PHE A 130 -11.11 13.24 2.12
C PHE A 130 -11.52 11.81 1.75
N GLY A 131 -11.00 10.81 2.45
CA GLY A 131 -11.23 9.42 2.13
C GLY A 131 -11.66 8.62 3.35
N LEU A 132 -12.60 7.71 3.15
CA LEU A 132 -13.01 6.68 4.09
C LEU A 132 -12.75 5.31 3.46
N LYS A 133 -12.18 4.40 4.24
CA LYS A 133 -11.94 3.01 3.88
C LYS A 133 -12.77 2.12 4.79
N ALA A 134 -13.42 1.11 4.22
CA ALA A 134 -13.98 0.00 4.98
C ALA A 134 -13.35 -1.28 4.44
N SER A 135 -12.76 -2.10 5.29
CA SER A 135 -12.09 -3.33 4.89
C SER A 135 -12.49 -4.53 5.74
N GLY A 136 -12.33 -5.70 5.16
CA GLY A 136 -12.46 -6.99 5.83
C GLY A 136 -11.24 -7.82 5.53
N ASN A 137 -10.57 -8.27 6.58
CA ASN A 137 -9.41 -9.13 6.51
C ASN A 137 -9.81 -10.57 6.83
N LEU A 138 -9.42 -11.53 5.99
CA LEU A 138 -9.64 -12.96 6.16
C LEU A 138 -8.29 -13.65 6.33
N LEU A 139 -8.02 -14.12 7.54
CA LEU A 139 -6.78 -14.81 7.88
C LEU A 139 -6.99 -16.33 7.93
N ASN A 140 -6.15 -17.05 7.21
CA ASN A 140 -6.00 -18.49 7.27
C ASN A 140 -4.57 -18.84 7.71
N ILE A 141 -4.41 -19.75 8.66
CA ILE A 141 -3.09 -20.26 9.08
C ILE A 141 -3.15 -21.79 9.12
N ASP A 142 -2.30 -22.41 8.31
CA ASP A 142 -2.12 -23.85 8.25
C ASP A 142 -0.88 -24.25 9.06
N PHE A 143 -1.10 -24.64 10.32
CA PHE A 143 -0.03 -25.04 11.23
C PHE A 143 0.61 -26.36 10.85
N ASP A 144 0.02 -27.18 9.98
CA ASP A 144 0.62 -28.44 9.52
C ASP A 144 1.76 -28.21 8.54
N LYS A 145 1.85 -27.01 7.95
CA LYS A 145 3.01 -26.57 7.17
C LYS A 145 4.21 -26.19 8.03
N LEU A 146 4.05 -26.05 9.34
CA LEU A 146 5.15 -25.70 10.24
C LEU A 146 6.01 -26.90 10.59
N ASN A 147 7.32 -26.67 10.67
CA ASN A 147 8.23 -27.63 11.28
C ASN A 147 8.13 -27.51 12.82
N LYS A 148 7.19 -28.26 13.43
CA LYS A 148 6.90 -28.21 14.87
C LYS A 148 8.06 -28.85 15.66
N TYR A 149 8.68 -28.09 16.57
CA TYR A 149 9.73 -28.59 17.46
C TYR A 149 9.18 -29.62 18.46
N ASP A 150 8.01 -29.33 19.04
CA ASP A 150 7.22 -30.29 19.82
C ASP A 150 5.96 -30.63 19.02
N LYS A 151 5.82 -31.91 18.66
CA LYS A 151 4.67 -32.41 17.90
C LYS A 151 3.40 -32.56 18.75
N ASN A 152 3.52 -32.40 20.07
CA ASN A 152 2.40 -32.48 21.02
C ASN A 152 2.03 -31.11 21.61
N ASP A 153 2.51 -30.01 21.04
CA ASP A 153 2.09 -28.66 21.45
C ASP A 153 0.69 -28.37 20.91
N TYR A 154 -0.30 -28.51 21.80
CA TYR A 154 -1.72 -28.23 21.55
C TYR A 154 -2.00 -26.83 20.97
N SER A 155 -1.06 -25.89 21.06
CA SER A 155 -1.18 -24.55 20.47
C SER A 155 -1.18 -24.57 18.93
N PHE A 156 -0.65 -25.63 18.32
CA PHE A 156 -0.54 -25.80 16.86
C PHE A 156 -1.40 -26.94 16.31
N ASP A 157 -2.35 -27.45 17.10
CA ASP A 157 -3.21 -28.59 16.73
C ASP A 157 -4.47 -28.18 15.96
N ALA A 158 -4.85 -26.90 16.01
CA ALA A 158 -6.04 -26.40 15.32
C ALA A 158 -5.67 -25.25 14.39
N ASN A 159 -5.84 -25.47 13.09
CA ASN A 159 -5.68 -24.43 12.07
C ASN A 159 -6.63 -23.27 12.31
N ILE A 160 -6.22 -22.09 11.85
CA ILE A 160 -7.09 -20.92 11.80
C ILE A 160 -7.68 -20.88 10.41
N ASP A 161 -8.99 -21.05 10.31
CA ASP A 161 -9.71 -21.01 9.04
C ASP A 161 -10.65 -19.79 9.01
N ASN A 162 -10.47 -18.94 8.01
CA ASN A 162 -11.29 -17.78 7.67
C ASN A 162 -11.57 -16.84 8.85
N LYS A 163 -10.55 -16.53 9.66
CA LYS A 163 -10.71 -15.55 10.74
C LYS A 163 -10.94 -14.17 10.14
N PHE A 164 -12.18 -13.72 10.19
CA PHE A 164 -12.59 -12.41 9.71
C PHE A 164 -12.28 -11.32 10.73
N SER A 165 -11.70 -10.21 10.28
CA SER A 165 -11.42 -9.02 11.08
C SER A 165 -11.76 -7.76 10.27
N PRO A 166 -12.81 -7.00 10.66
CA PRO A 166 -13.17 -5.76 9.96
C PRO A 166 -12.23 -4.62 10.36
N ASN A 167 -12.01 -3.69 9.44
CA ASN A 167 -11.29 -2.46 9.71
C ASN A 167 -11.95 -1.24 9.04
N ILE A 168 -11.64 -0.06 9.54
CA ILE A 168 -12.00 1.21 8.94
C ILE A 168 -10.76 2.08 8.82
N GLY A 169 -10.70 2.91 7.80
CA GLY A 169 -9.58 3.80 7.55
C GLY A 169 -10.02 5.17 7.12
N VAL A 170 -9.12 6.13 7.26
CA VAL A 170 -9.32 7.52 6.87
C VAL A 170 -8.11 8.06 6.14
N GLY A 171 -8.33 9.05 5.28
CA GLY A 171 -7.25 9.69 4.54
C GLY A 171 -7.58 11.12 4.14
N PHE A 172 -6.52 11.90 3.99
CA PHE A 172 -6.51 13.23 3.40
C PHE A 172 -5.53 13.23 2.23
N TYR A 173 -5.88 13.85 1.13
CA TYR A 173 -5.04 13.91 -0.06
C TYR A 173 -5.18 15.27 -0.74
N LEU A 174 -4.15 16.10 -0.61
CA LEU A 174 -4.03 17.37 -1.31
C LEU A 174 -3.27 17.15 -2.61
N HIS A 175 -3.84 17.52 -3.75
CA HIS A 175 -3.19 17.34 -5.03
C HIS A 175 -3.49 18.44 -6.04
N SER A 176 -2.55 18.64 -6.96
CA SER A 176 -2.67 19.42 -8.19
C SER A 176 -2.42 18.50 -9.40
N GLU A 177 -2.09 19.06 -10.56
CA GLU A 177 -1.65 18.27 -11.72
C GLU A 177 -0.24 17.69 -11.53
N ASP A 178 0.64 18.39 -10.81
CA ASP A 178 2.06 18.02 -10.70
C ASP A 178 2.49 17.69 -9.27
N THR A 179 1.71 18.06 -8.25
CA THR A 179 2.09 17.87 -6.84
C THR A 179 1.04 17.08 -6.08
N TYR A 180 1.48 16.27 -5.13
CA TYR A 180 0.58 15.64 -4.17
C TYR A 180 1.19 15.47 -2.78
N LEU A 181 0.33 15.53 -1.77
CA LEU A 181 0.62 15.25 -0.38
C LEU A 181 -0.57 14.53 0.22
N GLY A 182 -0.33 13.39 0.84
CA GLY A 182 -1.34 12.56 1.48
C GLY A 182 -0.95 12.16 2.89
N LEU A 183 -1.94 12.10 3.77
CA LEU A 183 -1.85 11.54 5.11
C LEU A 183 -2.99 10.54 5.27
N SER A 184 -2.71 9.34 5.73
CA SER A 184 -3.73 8.32 5.89
C SER A 184 -3.44 7.34 7.02
N VAL A 185 -4.52 6.79 7.54
CA VAL A 185 -4.53 5.65 8.45
C VAL A 185 -5.51 4.65 7.85
N PRO A 186 -5.06 3.70 7.00
CA PRO A 186 -5.95 2.80 6.27
C PRO A 186 -6.64 1.77 7.17
N ASN A 187 -6.03 1.48 8.34
CA ASN A 187 -6.55 0.57 9.35
C ASN A 187 -6.49 1.27 10.73
N LEU A 188 -7.65 1.66 11.27
CA LEU A 188 -7.80 2.30 12.59
C LEU A 188 -8.11 1.30 13.71
N LEU A 189 -8.74 0.19 13.38
CA LEU A 189 -9.12 -0.82 14.36
C LEU A 189 -7.93 -1.74 14.62
N GLU A 190 -7.57 -1.88 15.89
CA GLU A 190 -6.56 -2.84 16.31
C GLU A 190 -7.23 -4.21 16.48
N THR A 191 -6.97 -5.11 15.56
CA THR A 191 -7.54 -6.47 15.60
C THR A 191 -6.61 -7.38 16.40
N LYS A 192 -7.18 -8.18 17.30
CA LYS A 192 -6.43 -9.16 18.10
C LYS A 192 -6.54 -10.53 17.44
N HIS A 193 -5.44 -11.00 16.85
CA HIS A 193 -5.44 -12.28 16.14
C HIS A 193 -5.34 -13.50 17.06
N PHE A 194 -4.87 -13.33 18.28
CA PHE A 194 -4.77 -14.42 19.26
C PHE A 194 -5.44 -14.01 20.57
N ASP A 195 -6.60 -14.61 20.85
CA ASP A 195 -7.20 -14.59 22.17
C ASP A 195 -7.65 -16.01 22.51
N ARG A 196 -6.77 -16.76 23.17
CA ARG A 196 -7.10 -18.01 23.85
C ARG A 196 -6.43 -17.98 25.22
N TYR A 197 -7.14 -17.43 26.20
CA TYR A 197 -7.43 -18.07 27.50
C TYR A 197 -8.28 -17.11 28.35
N ALA A 198 -9.61 -17.22 28.22
CA ALA A 198 -10.49 -16.96 29.35
C ALA A 198 -10.35 -18.14 30.32
N GLY A 199 -9.26 -18.14 31.08
CA GLY A 199 -8.96 -19.18 32.07
C GLY A 199 -7.60 -18.89 32.71
N THR A 200 -7.63 -18.76 34.02
CA THR A 200 -6.52 -18.47 34.93
C THR A 200 -5.24 -19.23 34.53
N ILE A 201 -4.11 -18.51 34.45
CA ILE A 201 -2.73 -19.01 34.29
C ILE A 201 -2.28 -19.28 32.82
N GLY A 202 -1.96 -18.22 32.09
CA GLY A 202 -1.22 -18.33 30.82
C GLY A 202 -1.00 -16.97 30.16
N ASN A 203 0.26 -16.60 29.89
CA ASN A 203 0.58 -15.35 29.20
C ASN A 203 0.12 -15.46 27.74
N SER A 204 -0.95 -14.75 27.39
CA SER A 204 -1.47 -14.65 26.02
C SER A 204 -0.51 -13.86 25.13
N HIS A 205 0.00 -14.49 24.07
CA HIS A 205 0.73 -13.80 23.01
C HIS A 205 -0.28 -13.16 22.05
N VAL A 206 -0.74 -11.96 22.38
CA VAL A 206 -1.66 -11.20 21.55
C VAL A 206 -0.89 -10.60 20.37
N ALA A 207 -1.02 -11.17 19.17
CA ALA A 207 -0.68 -10.41 17.96
C ALA A 207 -1.77 -9.35 17.74
N LYS A 208 -1.35 -8.10 17.80
CA LYS A 208 -2.18 -6.90 17.68
C LYS A 208 -1.83 -6.26 16.34
N GLU A 209 -2.83 -6.06 15.48
CA GLU A 209 -2.67 -5.19 14.32
C GLU A 209 -2.53 -3.75 14.83
N ASN A 210 -1.37 -3.13 14.63
CA ASN A 210 -1.10 -1.78 15.13
C ASN A 210 -1.56 -0.73 14.11
N ILE A 211 -1.95 0.44 14.62
CA ILE A 211 -2.35 1.57 13.76
C ILE A 211 -1.14 2.05 12.96
N ASN A 212 -1.25 1.99 11.64
CA ASN A 212 -0.22 2.42 10.70
C ASN A 212 -0.55 3.80 10.14
N LEU A 213 0.27 4.80 10.46
CA LEU A 213 0.18 6.14 9.90
C LEU A 213 1.06 6.23 8.65
N TYR A 214 0.48 6.63 7.54
CA TYR A 214 1.16 6.82 6.27
C TYR A 214 1.20 8.30 5.90
N LEU A 215 2.36 8.74 5.43
CA LEU A 215 2.56 10.01 4.75
C LEU A 215 3.12 9.73 3.37
N ILE A 216 2.49 10.27 2.34
CA ILE A 216 2.95 10.14 0.96
C ILE A 216 3.07 11.52 0.32
N ALA A 217 4.14 11.77 -0.41
CA ALA A 217 4.29 13.02 -1.15
C ALA A 217 5.07 12.82 -2.45
N GLY A 218 4.87 13.71 -3.40
CA GLY A 218 5.62 13.73 -4.64
C GLY A 218 5.35 14.97 -5.47
N HIS A 219 6.25 15.21 -6.42
CA HIS A 219 6.16 16.32 -7.37
C HIS A 219 6.67 15.88 -8.73
N VAL A 220 6.17 16.46 -9.82
CA VAL A 220 6.63 16.21 -11.19
C VAL A 220 7.32 17.47 -11.68
N PHE A 221 8.60 17.35 -12.01
CA PHE A 221 9.40 18.42 -12.61
C PHE A 221 9.54 18.17 -14.12
N ASP A 222 9.12 19.12 -14.93
CA ASP A 222 9.43 19.12 -16.37
C ASP A 222 10.88 19.57 -16.57
N LEU A 223 11.78 18.61 -16.84
CA LEU A 223 13.20 18.91 -17.09
C LEU A 223 13.44 19.35 -18.54
N SER A 224 12.67 18.79 -19.47
CA SER A 224 12.62 19.16 -20.88
C SER A 224 11.25 18.82 -21.46
N THR A 225 11.01 19.12 -22.74
CA THR A 225 9.79 18.70 -23.46
C THR A 225 9.58 17.19 -23.47
N ASP A 226 10.66 16.42 -23.36
CA ASP A 226 10.65 14.97 -23.52
C ASP A 226 10.95 14.22 -22.21
N VAL A 227 11.37 14.92 -21.15
CA VAL A 227 11.80 14.29 -19.89
C VAL A 227 11.16 14.97 -18.70
N LYS A 228 10.41 14.18 -17.92
CA LYS A 228 9.82 14.59 -16.64
C LYS A 228 10.46 13.79 -15.51
N PHE A 229 10.76 14.43 -14.38
CA PHE A 229 11.32 13.80 -13.19
C PHE A 229 10.34 13.84 -12.03
N LYS A 230 10.05 12.68 -11.44
CA LYS A 230 9.16 12.53 -10.29
C LYS A 230 9.91 11.95 -9.10
N PRO A 231 10.36 12.79 -8.17
CA PRO A 231 10.66 12.35 -6.83
C PRO A 231 9.37 12.08 -6.07
N SER A 232 9.35 11.00 -5.31
CA SER A 232 8.30 10.71 -4.34
C SER A 232 8.88 10.11 -3.07
N VAL A 233 8.13 10.27 -1.99
CA VAL A 233 8.43 9.74 -0.67
C VAL A 233 7.19 9.08 -0.09
N LEU A 234 7.39 7.96 0.61
CA LEU A 234 6.39 7.33 1.45
C LEU A 234 7.04 7.09 2.82
N ALA A 235 6.43 7.60 3.88
CA ALA A 235 6.83 7.33 5.24
C ALA A 235 5.71 6.58 5.97
N LYS A 236 6.10 5.51 6.67
CA LYS A 236 5.20 4.69 7.49
C LYS A 236 5.67 4.75 8.94
N TYR A 237 4.77 5.16 9.82
CA TYR A 237 4.99 5.20 11.25
C TYR A 237 4.03 4.23 11.95
N VAL A 238 4.60 3.40 12.83
CA VAL A 238 3.86 2.44 13.64
C VAL A 238 4.37 2.56 15.07
N GLN A 239 3.47 2.62 16.04
CA GLN A 239 3.87 2.69 17.44
C GLN A 239 4.68 1.44 17.82
N GLY A 240 5.90 1.64 18.30
CA GLY A 240 6.78 0.55 18.75
C GLY A 240 7.66 -0.07 17.67
N ALA A 241 7.58 0.38 16.41
CA ALA A 241 8.48 -0.03 15.34
C ALA A 241 9.39 1.13 14.88
N PRO A 242 10.57 0.85 14.30
CA PRO A 242 11.37 1.86 13.63
C PRO A 242 10.59 2.55 12.51
N LEU A 243 10.83 3.85 12.31
CA LEU A 243 10.27 4.59 11.19
C LEU A 243 10.74 3.98 9.87
N GLN A 244 9.81 3.74 8.94
CA GLN A 244 10.11 3.31 7.59
C GLN A 244 9.95 4.48 6.63
N VAL A 245 10.94 4.70 5.77
CA VAL A 245 10.90 5.74 4.73
C VAL A 245 11.38 5.14 3.42
N ASP A 246 10.54 5.27 2.40
CA ASP A 246 10.78 4.86 1.03
C ASP A 246 10.91 6.12 0.19
N LEU A 247 12.04 6.26 -0.49
CA LEU A 247 12.32 7.36 -1.42
C LEU A 247 12.42 6.78 -2.82
N SER A 248 11.83 7.45 -3.81
CA SER A 248 11.98 7.03 -5.20
C SER A 248 12.13 8.22 -6.13
N GLY A 249 12.93 8.07 -7.18
CA GLY A 249 13.04 9.02 -8.27
C GLY A 249 12.77 8.33 -9.60
N ASN A 250 11.78 8.82 -10.34
CA ASN A 250 11.38 8.26 -11.64
C ASN A 250 11.53 9.29 -12.75
N PHE A 251 12.10 8.88 -13.87
CA PHE A 251 12.19 9.68 -15.09
C PHE A 251 11.20 9.13 -16.10
N LEU A 252 10.25 9.95 -16.52
CA LEU A 252 9.36 9.68 -17.65
C LEU A 252 9.98 10.30 -18.91
N ILE A 253 10.19 9.48 -19.92
CA ILE A 253 10.86 9.83 -21.18
C ILE A 253 9.87 9.64 -22.32
N ASN A 254 9.68 10.68 -23.13
CA ASN A 254 8.77 10.74 -24.29
C ASN A 254 7.34 10.29 -23.96
N GLU A 255 6.89 10.51 -22.71
CA GLU A 255 5.60 10.05 -22.18
C GLU A 255 5.34 8.53 -22.36
N LYS A 256 6.39 7.74 -22.56
CA LYS A 256 6.30 6.31 -22.89
C LYS A 256 7.13 5.41 -21.99
N PHE A 257 8.34 5.83 -21.67
CA PHE A 257 9.27 5.01 -20.91
C PHE A 257 9.48 5.61 -19.54
N VAL A 258 9.42 4.78 -18.50
CA VAL A 258 9.79 5.16 -17.15
C VAL A 258 11.05 4.40 -16.78
N ALA A 259 12.03 5.10 -16.24
CA ALA A 259 13.17 4.50 -15.57
C ALA A 259 13.32 5.16 -14.20
N GLY A 260 13.47 4.38 -13.15
CA GLY A 260 13.52 4.91 -11.80
C GLY A 260 14.36 4.07 -10.87
N VAL A 261 14.67 4.68 -9.74
CA VAL A 261 15.34 4.04 -8.62
C VAL A 261 14.57 4.33 -7.35
N ALA A 262 14.58 3.39 -6.41
CA ALA A 262 14.06 3.62 -5.08
C ALA A 262 15.04 3.14 -4.02
N TYR A 263 14.96 3.77 -2.86
CA TYR A 263 15.72 3.43 -1.68
C TYR A 263 14.77 3.39 -0.49
N ARG A 264 14.62 2.19 0.09
CA ARG A 264 13.87 1.94 1.31
C ARG A 264 14.86 1.90 2.46
N TRP A 265 14.74 2.88 3.36
CA TRP A 265 15.70 3.07 4.44
C TRP A 265 15.85 1.80 5.28
N SER A 266 17.09 1.30 5.35
CA SER A 266 17.49 0.14 6.15
C SER A 266 16.87 -1.19 5.70
N ALA A 267 16.33 -1.25 4.48
CA ALA A 267 15.70 -2.46 3.96
C ALA A 267 16.17 -2.85 2.55
N ALA A 268 16.01 -1.97 1.55
CA ALA A 268 16.26 -2.34 0.16
C ALA A 268 16.63 -1.16 -0.75
N THR A 269 17.31 -1.46 -1.84
CA THR A 269 17.50 -0.56 -2.98
C THR A 269 16.86 -1.20 -4.20
N SER A 270 16.14 -0.42 -5.00
CA SER A 270 15.34 -0.94 -6.10
C SER A 270 15.62 -0.22 -7.40
N ALA A 271 15.58 -0.96 -8.49
CA ALA A 271 15.52 -0.42 -9.84
C ALA A 271 14.13 -0.70 -10.41
N MET A 272 13.56 0.27 -11.12
CA MET A 272 12.25 0.12 -11.75
C MET A 272 12.25 0.64 -13.18
N VAL A 273 11.46 -0.02 -14.00
CA VAL A 273 11.20 0.37 -15.39
C VAL A 273 9.72 0.26 -15.66
N GLY A 274 9.21 1.15 -16.50
CA GLY A 274 7.82 1.16 -16.92
C GLY A 274 7.68 1.48 -18.38
N PHE A 275 6.60 1.01 -18.99
CA PHE A 275 6.31 1.20 -20.39
C PHE A 275 4.82 1.45 -20.64
N GLN A 276 4.52 2.56 -21.28
CA GLN A 276 3.19 2.91 -21.78
C GLN A 276 2.99 2.22 -23.13
N ALA A 277 2.42 1.01 -23.09
CA ALA A 277 2.22 0.18 -24.29
C ALA A 277 1.15 0.74 -25.22
N SER A 278 0.12 1.39 -24.66
CA SER A 278 -0.89 2.15 -25.38
C SER A 278 -1.38 3.30 -24.49
N PRO A 279 -2.22 4.24 -24.97
CA PRO A 279 -2.79 5.26 -24.09
C PRO A 279 -3.47 4.69 -22.83
N SER A 280 -4.06 3.49 -22.91
CA SER A 280 -4.76 2.84 -21.79
C SER A 280 -3.87 1.91 -20.97
N TRP A 281 -2.87 1.26 -21.58
CA TRP A 281 -2.08 0.22 -20.92
C TRP A 281 -0.72 0.72 -20.48
N PHE A 282 -0.46 0.61 -19.17
CA PHE A 282 0.84 0.88 -18.57
C PHE A 282 1.35 -0.34 -17.80
N ILE A 283 2.59 -0.73 -18.07
CA ILE A 283 3.22 -1.92 -17.48
C ILE A 283 4.44 -1.45 -16.70
N GLY A 284 4.62 -1.96 -15.48
CA GLY A 284 5.78 -1.66 -14.65
C GLY A 284 6.42 -2.92 -14.12
N TYR A 285 7.75 -2.89 -14.01
CA TYR A 285 8.54 -3.93 -13.39
C TYR A 285 9.58 -3.29 -12.48
N SER A 286 9.75 -3.86 -11.30
CA SER A 286 10.83 -3.50 -10.41
C SER A 286 11.53 -4.73 -9.82
N TYR A 287 12.79 -4.51 -9.50
CA TYR A 287 13.65 -5.46 -8.84
C TYR A 287 14.26 -4.82 -7.61
N ASP A 288 14.08 -5.47 -6.46
CA ASP A 288 14.61 -5.02 -5.19
C ASP A 288 15.81 -5.86 -4.78
N LEU A 289 16.90 -5.18 -4.51
CA LEU A 289 18.07 -5.71 -3.82
C LEU A 289 17.93 -5.43 -2.33
N ASP A 290 17.86 -6.49 -1.53
CA ASP A 290 17.87 -6.32 -0.08
C ASP A 290 19.20 -5.72 0.38
N ALA A 291 19.11 -4.67 1.20
CA ALA A 291 20.26 -4.03 1.83
C ALA A 291 20.61 -4.66 3.19
N THR A 292 19.82 -5.63 3.65
CA THR A 292 19.99 -6.28 4.95
C THR A 292 20.86 -7.54 4.83
N ARG A 293 21.18 -8.15 6.00
CA ARG A 293 21.90 -9.44 6.06
C ARG A 293 21.19 -10.58 5.33
N LEU A 294 19.88 -10.43 5.09
CA LEU A 294 19.06 -11.40 4.38
C LEU A 294 19.46 -11.55 2.91
N SER A 295 20.12 -10.53 2.32
CA SER A 295 20.63 -10.57 0.94
C SER A 295 21.60 -11.74 0.68
N ASN A 296 22.23 -12.31 1.70
CA ASN A 296 23.10 -13.49 1.54
C ASN A 296 22.33 -14.80 1.33
N TYR A 297 21.00 -14.78 1.54
CA TYR A 297 20.14 -15.97 1.55
C TYR A 297 18.99 -15.87 0.54
N ASN A 298 18.93 -14.81 -0.25
CA ASN A 298 17.93 -14.64 -1.30
C ASN A 298 18.54 -13.97 -2.54
N SER A 299 17.80 -13.99 -3.64
CA SER A 299 18.18 -13.43 -4.94
C SER A 299 17.44 -12.13 -5.27
N GLY A 300 16.96 -11.41 -4.26
CA GLY A 300 16.15 -10.18 -4.38
C GLY A 300 14.65 -10.45 -4.47
N SER A 301 13.90 -9.38 -4.73
CA SER A 301 12.44 -9.41 -4.88
C SER A 301 12.03 -8.87 -6.25
N HIS A 302 11.00 -9.45 -6.85
CA HIS A 302 10.46 -9.02 -8.14
C HIS A 302 9.03 -8.56 -7.98
N GLU A 303 8.70 -7.45 -8.64
CA GLU A 303 7.36 -6.90 -8.65
C GLU A 303 7.00 -6.48 -10.07
N ILE A 304 5.87 -6.99 -10.56
CA ILE A 304 5.30 -6.63 -11.85
C ILE A 304 3.89 -6.08 -11.62
N PHE A 305 3.54 -5.02 -12.34
CA PHE A 305 2.17 -4.54 -12.36
C PHE A 305 1.70 -4.22 -13.77
N LEU A 306 0.38 -4.23 -13.91
CA LEU A 306 -0.36 -3.83 -15.08
C LEU A 306 -1.43 -2.84 -14.65
N ARG A 307 -1.48 -1.69 -15.32
CA ARG A 307 -2.52 -0.68 -15.14
C ARG A 307 -3.26 -0.46 -16.45
N TYR A 308 -4.58 -0.41 -16.36
CA TYR A 308 -5.49 -0.10 -17.45
C TYR A 308 -6.32 1.13 -17.10
N GLU A 309 -6.37 2.11 -17.98
CA GLU A 309 -7.21 3.30 -17.86
C GLU A 309 -8.28 3.31 -18.95
N LEU A 310 -9.55 3.38 -18.51
CA LEU A 310 -10.71 3.50 -19.39
C LEU A 310 -10.96 4.99 -19.68
N PHE A 311 -10.76 5.42 -20.92
CA PHE A 311 -11.08 6.79 -21.35
C PHE A 311 -12.57 6.94 -21.63
N ASP A 312 -13.11 8.12 -21.29
CA ASP A 312 -14.42 8.60 -21.74
C ASP A 312 -14.35 9.01 -23.24
N GLU A 313 -15.44 8.84 -23.99
CA GLU A 313 -15.57 8.96 -25.45
C GLU A 313 -15.25 10.36 -26.03
N TYR A 314 -14.85 11.33 -25.21
CA TYR A 314 -14.66 12.73 -25.62
C TYR A 314 -13.29 13.10 -26.16
N GLY A 315 -12.39 12.13 -26.43
CA GLY A 315 -11.16 12.38 -27.19
C GLY A 315 -10.21 13.41 -26.57
N ARG A 316 -10.36 13.75 -25.28
CA ARG A 316 -9.38 14.56 -24.58
C ARG A 316 -8.24 13.64 -24.20
N THR A 317 -7.08 13.84 -24.85
CA THR A 317 -5.79 13.42 -24.34
C THR A 317 -5.59 14.09 -22.99
N MET A 318 -6.14 13.49 -21.93
CA MET A 318 -5.76 13.86 -20.58
C MET A 318 -4.28 13.56 -20.49
N SER A 319 -3.47 14.56 -20.11
CA SER A 319 -2.05 14.32 -19.90
C SER A 319 -1.94 13.13 -18.94
N LEU A 320 -1.10 12.16 -19.31
CA LEU A 320 -0.86 10.98 -18.49
C LEU A 320 -0.39 11.47 -17.12
N ARG A 321 -1.30 11.52 -16.14
CA ARG A 321 -0.94 11.92 -14.79
C ARG A 321 0.08 10.91 -14.30
N PHE A 322 1.27 11.42 -14.01
CA PHE A 322 2.41 10.59 -13.69
C PHE A 322 2.32 9.99 -12.27
N PHE A 323 1.23 10.26 -11.54
CA PHE A 323 0.85 9.70 -10.25
C PHE A 323 -0.66 9.54 -10.16
#